data_AF-A0A494XM00-F1
#
_entry.id   AF-A0A494XM00-F1
#
_cell.length_a   1.000
_cell.length_b   1.000
_cell.length_c   1.000
_cell.angle_alpha   90.00
_cell.angle_beta   90.00
_cell.angle_gamma   90.00
#
_symmetry.space_group_name_H-M   'P 1'
#
loop_
_entity.id
_entity.type
_entity.pdbx_description
1 polymer ?
#
loop_
_entity_poly.entity_id
_entity_poly.type
_entity_poly.pdbx_seq_one_letter_code
_entity_poly.pdbx_strand_id
1 'polypeptide(L)'
;MNTTVEHQGPSYEAFNQATRRSLLVLPLFILVPFLFGVGFWAAGYVLEWRAFGLGALGWFIALVLRAPLSAIVMKMPQEKAKNIIVASSGILEESARLVLLAVTSVVSSWAVSVGQGWAAVEVLFTIVNIVVIASLVKRTDEKAVQAKQFLESQSTIHASPLWGVLERIWASAFHIGCTLIVAFHPWSVVLLIPLHSSLNWFAVRLAARSVWKSSLFVAVIGVITLLVGILFISL
;
A
#
# COMPACT_ATOMS: atom_id res chain seq x y z
N MET A 1 31.60 10.90 -36.05
CA MET A 1 30.75 9.93 -35.34
C MET A 1 29.40 10.58 -35.11
N ASN A 2 28.44 10.32 -36.00
CA ASN A 2 27.05 10.71 -35.78
C ASN A 2 26.45 9.72 -34.80
N THR A 3 26.27 10.14 -33.54
CA THR A 3 25.41 9.42 -32.60
C THR A 3 23.99 9.53 -33.12
N THR A 4 23.53 8.47 -33.78
CA THR A 4 22.11 8.22 -34.03
C THR A 4 21.40 8.26 -32.70
N VAL A 5 20.70 9.35 -32.42
CA VAL A 5 19.71 9.41 -31.36
C VAL A 5 18.64 8.42 -31.78
N GLU A 6 18.71 7.19 -31.25
CA GLU A 6 17.58 6.26 -31.31
C GLU A 6 16.38 7.03 -30.77
N HIS A 7 15.41 7.30 -31.64
CA HIS A 7 14.12 7.85 -31.24
C HIS A 7 13.50 6.85 -30.26
N GLN A 8 13.66 7.13 -28.97
CA GLN A 8 13.03 6.38 -27.89
C GLN A 8 11.52 6.44 -28.16
N GLY A 9 10.93 5.29 -28.49
CA GLY A 9 9.58 5.22 -29.05
C GLY A 9 8.49 5.82 -28.14
N PRO A 10 7.26 5.97 -28.65
CA PRO A 10 6.13 6.64 -27.96
C PRO A 10 5.83 6.12 -26.54
N SER A 11 6.26 4.91 -26.19
CA SER A 11 6.19 4.34 -24.85
C SER A 11 7.07 5.08 -23.82
N TYR A 12 8.26 5.54 -24.21
CA TYR A 12 9.20 6.23 -23.32
C TYR A 12 8.70 7.64 -22.93
N GLU A 13 8.17 8.40 -23.88
CA GLU A 13 7.62 9.73 -23.63
C GLU A 13 6.40 9.67 -22.72
N ALA A 14 5.50 8.72 -22.95
CA ALA A 14 4.34 8.49 -22.10
C ALA A 14 4.75 8.14 -20.66
N PHE A 15 5.77 7.30 -20.50
CA PHE A 15 6.30 6.91 -19.19
C PHE A 15 6.95 8.08 -18.44
N ASN A 16 7.76 8.88 -19.14
CA ASN A 16 8.40 10.07 -18.57
C ASN A 16 7.36 11.13 -18.17
N GLN A 17 6.31 11.30 -18.98
CA GLN A 17 5.20 12.20 -18.67
C GLN A 17 4.41 11.72 -17.44
N ALA A 18 4.09 10.43 -17.36
CA ALA A 18 3.42 9.84 -16.20
C ALA A 18 4.23 10.04 -14.93
N THR A 19 5.53 9.76 -14.97
CA THR A 19 6.46 9.97 -13.86
C THR A 19 6.48 11.43 -13.40
N ARG A 20 6.61 12.39 -14.33
CA ARG A 20 6.64 13.82 -13.98
C ARG A 20 5.35 14.26 -13.30
N ARG A 21 4.20 13.77 -13.77
CA ARG A 21 2.91 14.05 -13.12
C ARG A 21 2.82 13.40 -11.73
N SER A 22 3.37 12.19 -11.55
CA SER A 22 3.45 11.53 -10.24
C SER A 22 4.28 12.30 -9.22
N LEU A 23 5.39 12.91 -9.64
CA LEU A 23 6.19 13.77 -8.75
C LEU A 23 5.41 15.00 -8.28
N LEU A 24 4.59 15.62 -9.14
CA LEU A 24 3.80 16.80 -8.79
C LEU A 24 2.73 16.52 -7.73
N VAL A 25 2.23 15.29 -7.63
CA VAL A 25 1.20 14.91 -6.66
C VAL A 25 1.77 14.33 -5.37
N LEU A 26 3.09 14.17 -5.23
CA LEU A 26 3.72 13.65 -4.01
C LEU A 26 3.28 14.39 -2.72
N PRO A 27 3.11 15.74 -2.71
CA PRO A 27 2.59 16.41 -1.52
C PRO A 27 1.21 15.91 -1.08
N LEU A 28 0.36 15.48 -2.03
CA LEU A 28 -0.96 14.93 -1.72
C LEU A 28 -0.87 13.57 -1.03
N PHE A 29 0.17 12.77 -1.30
CA PHE A 29 0.39 11.53 -0.56
C PHE A 29 0.67 11.80 0.91
N ILE A 30 1.48 12.81 1.23
CA ILE A 30 1.79 13.20 2.62
C ILE A 30 0.53 13.69 3.35
N LEU A 31 -0.40 14.33 2.64
CA LEU A 31 -1.67 14.73 3.24
C LEU A 31 -2.51 13.55 3.72
N VAL A 32 -2.35 12.34 3.15
CA VAL A 32 -3.14 11.18 3.56
C VAL A 32 -2.95 10.82 5.04
N PRO A 33 -1.75 10.44 5.52
CA PRO A 33 -1.56 10.14 6.94
C PRO A 33 -1.80 11.36 7.83
N PHE A 34 -1.52 12.58 7.36
CA PHE A 34 -1.80 13.80 8.10
C PHE A 34 -3.31 13.97 8.37
N LEU A 35 -4.16 13.79 7.36
CA LEU A 35 -5.60 13.94 7.50
C LEU A 35 -6.22 12.86 8.40
N PHE A 36 -5.73 11.61 8.34
CA PHE A 36 -6.13 10.58 9.32
C PHE A 36 -5.70 10.96 10.73
N GLY A 37 -4.48 11.46 10.92
CA GLY A 37 -3.98 11.95 12.21
C GLY A 37 -4.82 13.08 12.78
N VAL A 38 -5.14 14.08 11.97
CA VAL A 38 -6.04 15.19 12.38
C VAL A 38 -7.44 14.67 12.70
N GLY A 39 -7.97 13.74 11.89
CA GLY A 39 -9.29 13.15 12.11
C GLY A 39 -9.39 12.40 13.45
N PHE A 40 -8.42 11.54 13.76
CA PHE A 40 -8.39 10.82 15.04
C PHE A 40 -8.09 11.73 16.23
N TRP A 41 -7.22 12.73 16.05
CA TRP A 41 -6.97 13.74 17.08
C TRP A 41 -8.23 14.54 17.42
N ALA A 42 -8.98 14.97 16.40
CA ALA A 42 -10.27 15.65 16.57
C ALA A 42 -11.33 14.75 17.24
N ALA A 43 -11.23 13.44 17.07
CA ALA A 43 -12.06 12.44 17.76
C ALA A 43 -11.58 12.09 19.18
N GLY A 44 -10.53 12.76 19.70
CA GLY A 44 -10.02 12.58 21.06
C GLY A 44 -8.92 11.54 21.22
N TYR A 45 -8.41 10.95 20.13
CA TYR A 45 -7.30 10.00 20.19
C TYR A 45 -5.96 10.73 20.03
N VAL A 46 -5.18 10.78 21.11
CA VAL A 46 -3.82 11.32 21.09
C VAL A 46 -2.88 10.31 20.42
N LEU A 47 -2.04 10.80 19.51
CA LEU A 47 -1.08 9.95 18.82
C LEU A 47 0.02 9.45 19.76
N GLU A 48 0.10 8.14 19.92
CA GLU A 48 1.16 7.49 20.67
C GLU A 48 2.32 7.10 19.74
N TRP A 49 3.39 7.89 19.75
CA TRP A 49 4.52 7.71 18.82
C TRP A 49 5.19 6.32 18.88
N ARG A 50 5.20 5.68 20.06
CA ARG A 50 5.72 4.31 20.22
C ARG A 50 4.86 3.31 19.44
N ALA A 51 3.55 3.38 19.63
CA ALA A 51 2.58 2.56 18.91
C ALA A 51 2.60 2.83 17.40
N PHE A 52 2.70 4.10 16.99
CA PHE A 52 2.86 4.49 15.59
C PHE A 52 4.12 3.88 14.96
N GLY A 53 5.28 4.01 15.62
CA GLY A 53 6.52 3.40 15.15
C GLY A 53 6.44 1.87 15.06
N LEU A 54 5.75 1.23 16.01
CA LEU A 54 5.52 -0.21 16.00
C LEU A 54 4.58 -0.64 14.87
N GLY A 55 3.54 0.14 14.56
CA GLY A 55 2.69 -0.08 13.40
C GLY A 55 3.47 -0.01 12.08
N ALA A 56 4.33 0.99 11.95
CA ALA A 56 5.22 1.11 10.80
C ALA A 56 6.19 -0.08 10.68
N LEU A 57 6.77 -0.52 11.80
CA LEU A 57 7.64 -1.70 11.85
C LEU A 57 6.87 -2.98 11.48
N GLY A 58 5.64 -3.14 11.96
CA GLY A 58 4.79 -4.29 11.65
C GLY A 58 4.52 -4.43 10.15
N TRP A 59 4.18 -3.33 9.47
CA TRP A 59 4.04 -3.32 8.01
C TRP A 59 5.35 -3.67 7.31
N PHE A 60 6.48 -3.13 7.78
CA PHE A 60 7.79 -3.44 7.19
C PHE A 60 8.17 -4.92 7.35
N ILE A 61 7.88 -5.53 8.52
CA ILE A 61 8.06 -6.97 8.74
C ILE A 61 7.19 -7.76 7.75
N ALA A 62 5.92 -7.39 7.58
CA ALA A 62 5.04 -8.03 6.60
C ALA A 62 5.58 -7.91 5.16
N LEU A 63 6.18 -6.77 4.80
CA LEU A 63 6.85 -6.58 3.52
C LEU A 63 8.07 -7.51 3.39
N VAL A 64 8.92 -7.60 4.41
CA VAL A 64 10.10 -8.49 4.39
C VAL A 64 9.70 -9.96 4.27
N LEU A 65 8.61 -10.38 4.92
CA LEU A 65 8.07 -11.73 4.81
C LEU A 65 7.58 -12.08 3.39
N ARG A 66 7.34 -11.09 2.52
CA ARG A 66 7.08 -11.33 1.08
C ARG A 66 8.33 -11.72 0.30
N ALA A 67 9.53 -11.40 0.79
CA ALA A 67 10.77 -11.71 0.06
C ALA A 67 11.02 -13.23 -0.05
N PRO A 68 10.90 -14.04 1.02
CA PRO A 68 10.93 -15.50 0.92
C PRO A 68 9.89 -16.04 -0.06
N LEU A 69 8.66 -15.53 -0.04
CA LEU A 69 7.63 -15.96 -0.98
C LEU A 69 8.00 -15.61 -2.43
N SER A 70 8.47 -14.38 -2.66
CA SER A 70 8.94 -13.94 -3.98
C SER A 70 10.05 -14.84 -4.51
N ALA A 71 10.96 -15.28 -3.64
CA ALA A 71 12.02 -16.22 -4.00
C ALA A 71 11.46 -17.61 -4.38
N ILE A 72 10.45 -18.11 -3.66
CA ILE A 72 9.81 -19.39 -3.99
C ILE A 72 9.14 -19.36 -5.37
N VAL A 73 8.50 -18.24 -5.72
CA VAL A 73 7.76 -18.11 -6.99
C VAL A 73 8.58 -17.53 -8.14
N MET A 74 9.88 -17.22 -7.93
CA MET A 74 10.70 -16.49 -8.91
C MET A 74 10.84 -17.19 -10.27
N LYS A 75 10.74 -18.53 -10.29
CA LYS A 75 10.86 -19.35 -11.51
C LYS A 75 9.52 -19.58 -12.22
N MET A 76 8.42 -19.09 -11.64
CA MET A 76 7.09 -19.24 -12.23
C MET A 76 6.85 -18.18 -13.31
N PRO A 77 5.89 -18.41 -14.23
CA PRO A 77 5.43 -17.36 -15.15
C PRO A 77 5.03 -16.09 -14.37
N GLN A 78 5.43 -14.92 -14.87
CA GLN A 78 5.27 -13.62 -14.20
C GLN A 78 3.85 -13.38 -13.67
N GLU A 79 2.83 -13.68 -14.49
CA GLU A 79 1.42 -13.55 -14.10
C GLU A 79 1.04 -14.48 -12.94
N LYS A 80 1.55 -15.71 -12.90
CA LYS A 80 1.29 -16.65 -11.80
C LYS A 80 2.00 -16.19 -10.53
N ALA A 81 3.27 -15.78 -10.63
CA ALA A 81 4.03 -15.26 -9.50
C ALA A 81 3.35 -14.03 -8.88
N LYS A 82 2.94 -13.06 -9.72
CA LYS A 82 2.21 -11.85 -9.30
C LYS A 82 0.91 -12.21 -8.57
N ASN A 83 0.10 -13.12 -9.12
CA ASN A 83 -1.15 -13.53 -8.48
C ASN A 83 -0.92 -14.18 -7.11
N ILE A 84 0.11 -15.02 -6.96
CA ILE A 84 0.44 -15.66 -5.67
C ILE A 84 0.90 -14.61 -4.65
N ILE A 85 1.79 -13.70 -5.04
CA ILE A 85 2.28 -12.63 -4.16
C ILE A 85 1.11 -11.74 -3.70
N VAL A 86 0.23 -11.32 -4.62
CA VAL A 86 -0.95 -10.52 -4.27
C VAL A 86 -1.90 -11.30 -3.37
N ALA A 87 -2.19 -12.58 -3.66
CA ALA A 87 -3.07 -13.40 -2.84
C ALA A 87 -2.50 -13.69 -1.44
N SER A 88 -1.18 -13.65 -1.26
CA SER A 88 -0.54 -13.82 0.04
C SER A 88 -0.58 -12.58 0.93
N SER A 89 -0.92 -11.41 0.37
CA SER A 89 -0.77 -10.13 1.09
C SER A 89 -1.57 -10.10 2.39
N GLY A 90 -2.81 -10.61 2.37
CA GLY A 90 -3.66 -10.69 3.55
C GLY A 90 -3.08 -11.62 4.61
N ILE A 91 -2.57 -12.79 4.23
CA ILE A 91 -1.94 -13.72 5.18
C ILE A 91 -0.77 -13.04 5.89
N LEU A 92 0.14 -12.42 5.14
CA LEU A 92 1.36 -11.85 5.69
C LEU A 92 1.08 -10.61 6.54
N GLU A 93 0.22 -9.71 6.07
CA GLU A 93 -0.09 -8.47 6.79
C GLU A 93 -0.98 -8.70 8.01
N GLU A 94 -2.06 -9.46 7.88
CA GLU A 94 -2.98 -9.69 9.00
C GLU A 94 -2.34 -10.56 10.10
N SER A 95 -1.49 -11.52 9.74
CA SER A 95 -0.73 -12.31 10.74
C SER A 95 0.28 -11.44 11.48
N ALA A 96 1.02 -10.59 10.77
CA ALA A 96 1.98 -9.67 11.39
C ALA A 96 1.26 -8.67 12.32
N ARG A 97 0.09 -8.17 11.91
CA ARG A 97 -0.76 -7.29 12.72
C ARG A 97 -1.26 -7.98 13.99
N LEU A 98 -1.77 -9.21 13.87
CA LEU A 98 -2.23 -10.00 15.01
C LEU A 98 -1.10 -10.20 16.02
N VAL A 99 0.07 -10.66 15.57
CA VAL A 99 1.23 -10.87 16.44
C VAL A 99 1.65 -9.56 17.10
N LEU A 100 1.74 -8.47 16.34
CA LEU A 100 2.13 -7.16 16.86
C LEU A 100 1.18 -6.68 17.98
N LEU A 101 -0.13 -6.75 17.77
CA LEU A 101 -1.11 -6.32 18.77
C LEU A 101 -1.11 -7.26 19.98
N ALA A 102 -0.97 -8.57 19.77
CA ALA A 102 -0.92 -9.55 20.85
C ALA A 102 0.28 -9.37 21.79
N VAL A 103 1.43 -8.92 21.28
CA VAL A 103 2.66 -8.73 22.08
C VAL A 103 2.86 -7.29 22.57
N THR A 104 1.99 -6.35 22.20
CA THR A 104 2.13 -4.93 22.58
C THR A 104 0.97 -4.45 23.44
N SER A 105 -0.15 -4.04 22.83
CA SER A 105 -1.36 -3.59 23.51
C SER A 105 -2.53 -3.55 22.53
N VAL A 106 -3.73 -3.66 23.10
CA VAL A 106 -5.02 -3.58 22.39
C VAL A 106 -5.88 -2.40 22.83
N VAL A 107 -5.34 -1.50 23.68
CA VAL A 107 -6.05 -0.29 24.13
C VAL A 107 -6.35 0.62 22.92
N SER A 108 -7.51 1.29 22.92
CA SER A 108 -7.99 2.08 21.77
C SER A 108 -6.97 3.09 21.23
N SER A 109 -6.37 3.92 22.09
CA SER A 109 -5.36 4.92 21.69
C SER A 109 -4.11 4.29 21.06
N TRP A 110 -3.70 3.14 21.60
CA TRP A 110 -2.60 2.34 21.08
C TRP A 110 -2.94 1.75 19.71
N ALA A 111 -4.08 1.08 19.58
CA ALA A 111 -4.51 0.43 18.34
C ALA A 111 -4.71 1.45 17.20
N VAL A 112 -5.30 2.62 17.51
CA VAL A 112 -5.42 3.75 16.56
C VAL A 112 -4.04 4.20 16.09
N SER A 113 -3.09 4.37 17.01
CA SER A 113 -1.73 4.81 16.68
C SER A 113 -0.96 3.76 15.87
N VAL A 114 -1.08 2.46 16.20
CA VAL A 114 -0.54 1.34 15.40
C VAL A 114 -1.11 1.37 13.99
N GLY A 115 -2.44 1.51 13.85
CA GLY A 115 -3.10 1.52 12.54
C GLY A 115 -2.63 2.68 11.67
N GLN A 116 -2.51 3.87 12.27
CA GLN A 116 -1.98 5.05 11.58
C GLN A 116 -0.51 4.87 11.16
N GLY A 117 0.32 4.28 12.02
CA GLY A 117 1.71 3.97 11.69
C GLY A 117 1.84 2.99 10.53
N TRP A 118 1.01 1.94 10.54
CA TRP A 118 0.91 0.94 9.47
C TRP A 118 0.55 1.59 8.12
N ALA A 119 -0.50 2.40 8.09
CA ALA A 119 -0.93 3.10 6.90
C ALA A 119 0.10 4.15 6.42
N ALA A 120 0.69 4.91 7.34
CA ALA A 120 1.62 5.98 7.01
C ALA A 120 2.92 5.45 6.36
N VAL A 121 3.48 4.34 6.86
CA VAL A 121 4.70 3.78 6.27
C VAL A 121 4.46 3.19 4.88
N GLU A 122 3.26 2.67 4.62
CA GLU A 122 2.89 2.20 3.28
C GLU A 122 2.78 3.36 2.29
N VAL A 123 2.22 4.49 2.72
CA VAL A 123 2.21 5.73 1.93
C VAL A 123 3.64 6.19 1.65
N LEU A 124 4.52 6.19 2.67
CA LEU A 124 5.93 6.54 2.51
C LEU A 124 6.62 5.60 1.52
N PHE A 125 6.41 4.29 1.63
CA PHE A 125 6.95 3.31 0.69
C PHE A 125 6.49 3.60 -0.75
N THR A 126 5.24 3.99 -0.93
CA THR A 126 4.70 4.39 -2.24
C THR A 126 5.41 5.64 -2.78
N ILE A 127 5.62 6.66 -1.94
CA ILE A 127 6.39 7.86 -2.30
C ILE A 127 7.82 7.50 -2.72
N VAL A 128 8.50 6.67 -1.92
CA VAL A 128 9.86 6.21 -2.22
C VAL A 128 9.91 5.49 -3.56
N ASN A 129 8.96 4.60 -3.84
CA ASN A 129 8.87 3.92 -5.14
C ASN A 129 8.70 4.91 -6.30
N ILE A 130 7.81 5.90 -6.17
CA ILE A 130 7.62 6.94 -7.20
C ILE A 130 8.94 7.68 -7.47
N VAL A 131 9.67 8.08 -6.41
CA VAL A 131 10.95 8.79 -6.53
C VAL A 131 12.03 7.91 -7.15
N VAL A 132 12.13 6.65 -6.73
CA VAL A 132 13.10 5.68 -7.26
C VAL A 132 12.83 5.44 -8.74
N ILE A 133 11.58 5.17 -9.13
CA ILE A 133 11.18 5.02 -10.54
C ILE A 133 11.58 6.27 -11.33
N ALA A 134 11.27 7.46 -10.81
CA ALA A 134 11.62 8.72 -11.46
C ALA A 134 13.13 8.91 -11.67
N SER A 135 13.94 8.50 -10.67
CA SER A 135 15.40 8.56 -10.75
C SER A 135 15.96 7.59 -11.80
N LEU A 136 15.26 6.48 -12.06
CA LEU A 136 15.67 5.47 -13.02
C LEU A 136 15.26 5.81 -14.45
N VAL A 137 14.18 6.57 -14.69
CA VAL A 137 13.64 6.89 -16.03
C VAL A 137 14.72 7.26 -17.05
N LYS A 138 15.68 8.11 -16.67
CA LYS A 138 16.74 8.60 -17.57
C LYS A 138 17.95 7.66 -17.69
N ARG A 139 18.04 6.63 -16.87
CA ARG A 139 19.14 5.66 -16.88
C ARG A 139 18.86 4.52 -17.86
N THR A 140 19.88 4.16 -18.65
CA THR A 140 19.82 3.12 -19.69
C THR A 140 20.78 1.95 -19.42
N ASP A 141 21.51 1.97 -18.29
CA ASP A 141 22.37 0.86 -17.91
C ASP A 141 21.57 -0.42 -17.61
N GLU A 142 22.15 -1.60 -17.84
CA GLU A 142 21.47 -2.89 -17.68
C GLU A 142 20.80 -3.05 -16.31
N LYS A 143 21.45 -2.58 -15.24
CA LYS A 143 20.89 -2.62 -13.88
C LYS A 143 19.68 -1.71 -13.74
N ALA A 144 19.71 -0.51 -14.34
CA ALA A 144 18.56 0.37 -14.37
C ALA A 144 17.39 -0.21 -15.18
N VAL A 145 17.66 -0.90 -16.28
CA VAL A 145 16.61 -1.59 -17.06
C VAL A 145 15.96 -2.71 -16.25
N GLN A 146 16.78 -3.57 -15.61
CA GLN A 146 16.27 -4.62 -14.72
C GLN A 146 15.48 -4.05 -13.55
N ALA A 147 15.98 -2.98 -12.92
CA ALA A 147 15.29 -2.30 -11.83
C ALA A 147 13.96 -1.68 -12.26
N LYS A 148 13.89 -1.07 -13.46
CA LYS A 148 12.63 -0.57 -14.04
C LYS A 148 11.62 -1.69 -14.23
N GLN A 149 12.01 -2.79 -14.89
CA GLN A 149 11.13 -3.93 -15.12
C GLN A 149 10.62 -4.53 -13.80
N PHE A 150 11.49 -4.63 -12.80
CA PHE A 150 11.11 -5.08 -11.46
C PHE A 150 10.11 -4.13 -10.79
N LEU A 151 10.39 -2.82 -10.79
CA LEU A 151 9.51 -1.81 -10.19
C LEU A 151 8.18 -1.68 -10.93
N GLU A 152 8.18 -1.75 -12.26
CA GLU A 152 6.98 -1.81 -13.11
C GLU A 152 6.11 -3.03 -12.78
N SER A 153 6.73 -4.19 -12.52
CA SER A 153 5.98 -5.38 -12.11
C SER A 153 5.26 -5.20 -10.77
N GLN A 154 5.76 -4.30 -9.91
CA GLN A 154 5.20 -3.98 -8.60
C GLN A 154 4.27 -2.77 -8.60
N SER A 155 4.30 -1.91 -9.62
CA SER A 155 3.63 -0.61 -9.60
C SER A 155 2.73 -0.39 -10.82
N THR A 156 1.56 0.19 -10.59
CA THR A 156 0.58 0.50 -11.65
C THR A 156 0.88 1.89 -12.24
N ILE A 157 2.11 2.09 -12.76
CA ILE A 157 2.61 3.41 -13.21
C ILE A 157 1.76 4.02 -14.35
N HIS A 158 0.97 3.20 -15.04
CA HIS A 158 0.09 3.64 -16.12
C HIS A 158 -1.23 4.30 -15.66
N ALA A 159 -1.52 4.34 -14.36
CA ALA A 159 -2.72 4.98 -13.85
C ALA A 159 -2.48 6.49 -13.58
N SER A 160 -3.56 7.28 -13.64
CA SER A 160 -3.52 8.72 -13.27
C SER A 160 -2.86 8.92 -11.90
N PRO A 161 -1.93 9.86 -11.70
CA PRO A 161 -1.29 10.04 -10.40
C PRO A 161 -2.26 10.36 -9.25
N LEU A 162 -3.37 11.03 -9.55
CA LEU A 162 -4.45 11.29 -8.58
C LEU A 162 -5.15 9.99 -8.13
N TRP A 163 -5.18 8.97 -8.99
CA TRP A 163 -5.68 7.65 -8.61
C TRP A 163 -4.80 7.05 -7.52
N GLY A 164 -3.48 7.13 -7.65
CA GLY A 164 -2.56 6.64 -6.62
C GLY A 164 -2.84 7.26 -5.25
N VAL A 165 -3.14 8.57 -5.20
CA VAL A 165 -3.52 9.26 -3.96
C VAL A 165 -4.82 8.70 -3.38
N LEU A 166 -5.88 8.57 -4.20
CA LEU A 166 -7.16 8.02 -3.76
C LEU A 166 -7.01 6.60 -3.23
N GLU A 167 -6.26 5.76 -3.94
CA GLU A 167 -5.97 4.39 -3.52
C GLU A 167 -5.28 4.36 -2.16
N ARG A 168 -4.34 5.28 -1.89
CA ARG A 168 -3.70 5.41 -0.58
C ARG A 168 -4.66 5.86 0.51
N ILE A 169 -5.62 6.73 0.23
CA ILE A 169 -6.67 7.11 1.20
C ILE A 169 -7.49 5.87 1.59
N TRP A 170 -7.95 5.11 0.59
CA TRP A 170 -8.81 3.95 0.83
C TRP A 170 -8.07 2.77 1.46
N ALA A 171 -6.82 2.51 1.04
CA ALA A 171 -5.95 1.53 1.68
C ALA A 171 -5.66 1.92 3.13
N SER A 172 -5.38 3.20 3.40
CA SER A 172 -5.17 3.69 4.78
C SER A 172 -6.40 3.46 5.65
N ALA A 173 -7.61 3.78 5.16
CA ALA A 173 -8.86 3.50 5.86
C ALA A 173 -9.01 2.01 6.18
N PHE A 174 -8.74 1.15 5.19
CA PHE A 174 -8.80 -0.30 5.35
C PHE A 174 -7.80 -0.81 6.40
N HIS A 175 -6.52 -0.43 6.31
CA HIS A 175 -5.49 -0.90 7.25
C HIS A 175 -5.71 -0.41 8.67
N ILE A 176 -6.12 0.85 8.85
CA ILE A 176 -6.49 1.38 10.16
C ILE A 176 -7.68 0.57 10.69
N GLY A 177 -8.75 0.41 9.91
CA GLY A 177 -9.91 -0.37 10.28
C GLY A 177 -9.59 -1.81 10.68
N CYS A 178 -8.80 -2.55 9.88
CA CYS A 178 -8.33 -3.89 10.24
C CYS A 178 -7.58 -3.90 11.57
N THR A 179 -6.76 -2.89 11.83
CA THR A 179 -6.00 -2.77 13.09
C THR A 179 -6.93 -2.61 14.29
N LEU A 180 -7.95 -1.75 14.17
CA LEU A 180 -8.96 -1.58 15.20
C LEU A 180 -9.78 -2.86 15.40
N ILE A 181 -10.23 -3.51 14.33
CA ILE A 181 -11.01 -4.74 14.43
C ILE A 181 -10.19 -5.86 15.10
N VAL A 182 -8.93 -6.07 14.70
CA VAL A 182 -8.07 -7.11 15.29
C VAL A 182 -7.74 -6.82 16.74
N ALA A 183 -7.57 -5.54 17.13
CA ALA A 183 -7.30 -5.19 18.53
C ALA A 183 -8.43 -5.66 19.47
N PHE A 184 -9.69 -5.52 19.06
CA PHE A 184 -10.86 -5.85 19.89
C PHE A 184 -11.40 -7.26 19.65
N HIS A 185 -11.22 -7.78 18.44
CA HIS A 185 -11.64 -9.13 18.04
C HIS A 185 -10.50 -9.84 17.30
N PRO A 186 -9.48 -10.37 18.00
CA PRO A 186 -8.30 -10.98 17.36
C PRO A 186 -8.62 -12.09 16.36
N TRP A 187 -9.66 -12.90 16.64
CA TRP A 187 -10.10 -13.98 15.76
C TRP A 187 -10.69 -13.51 14.42
N SER A 188 -11.07 -12.23 14.31
CA SER A 188 -11.48 -11.63 13.03
C SER A 188 -10.41 -11.75 11.94
N VAL A 189 -9.14 -11.95 12.32
CA VAL A 189 -8.02 -12.21 11.40
C VAL A 189 -8.34 -13.31 10.39
N VAL A 190 -9.10 -14.33 10.80
CA VAL A 190 -9.52 -15.46 9.92
C VAL A 190 -10.40 -14.97 8.76
N LEU A 191 -11.20 -13.94 8.98
CA LEU A 191 -12.04 -13.29 7.96
C LEU A 191 -11.30 -12.17 7.23
N LEU A 192 -10.45 -11.42 7.94
CA LEU A 192 -9.69 -10.31 7.36
C LEU A 192 -8.62 -10.79 6.38
N ILE A 193 -8.01 -11.95 6.59
CA ILE A 193 -7.05 -12.56 5.65
C ILE A 193 -7.68 -12.72 4.25
N PRO A 194 -8.76 -13.49 4.06
CA PRO A 194 -9.36 -13.66 2.74
C PRO A 194 -9.96 -12.34 2.22
N LEU A 195 -10.48 -11.46 3.09
CA LEU A 195 -10.99 -10.15 2.68
C LEU A 195 -9.88 -9.28 2.09
N HIS A 196 -8.75 -9.14 2.77
CA HIS A 196 -7.62 -8.33 2.35
C HIS A 196 -7.00 -8.90 1.07
N SER A 197 -6.72 -10.20 1.02
CA SER A 197 -6.19 -10.84 -0.20
C SER A 197 -7.13 -10.66 -1.40
N SER A 198 -8.45 -10.79 -1.19
CA SER A 198 -9.44 -10.56 -2.23
C SER A 198 -9.49 -9.09 -2.65
N LEU A 199 -9.47 -8.16 -1.70
CA LEU A 199 -9.46 -6.72 -1.95
C LEU A 199 -8.32 -6.35 -2.91
N ASN A 200 -7.09 -6.76 -2.60
CA ASN A 200 -5.93 -6.45 -3.45
C ASN A 200 -6.03 -7.11 -4.83
N TRP A 201 -6.46 -8.36 -4.88
CA TRP A 201 -6.61 -9.09 -6.13
C TRP A 201 -7.67 -8.48 -7.05
N PHE A 202 -8.85 -8.17 -6.52
CA PHE A 202 -9.93 -7.53 -7.26
C PHE A 202 -9.57 -6.09 -7.63
N ALA A 203 -8.93 -5.33 -6.74
CA ALA A 203 -8.52 -3.95 -7.01
C ALA A 203 -7.59 -3.87 -8.22
N VAL A 204 -6.59 -4.74 -8.30
CA VAL A 204 -5.66 -4.80 -9.45
C VAL A 204 -6.40 -5.16 -10.74
N ARG A 205 -7.29 -6.17 -10.70
CA ARG A 205 -8.06 -6.60 -11.87
C ARG A 205 -9.08 -5.57 -12.35
N LEU A 206 -9.72 -4.88 -11.41
CA LEU A 206 -10.64 -3.80 -11.71
C LEU A 206 -9.88 -2.59 -12.26
N ALA A 207 -8.73 -2.23 -11.69
CA ALA A 207 -7.92 -1.10 -12.14
C ALA A 207 -7.46 -1.28 -13.59
N ALA A 208 -7.13 -2.51 -13.99
CA ALA A 208 -6.80 -2.86 -15.38
C ALA A 208 -7.96 -2.62 -16.37
N ARG A 209 -9.22 -2.64 -15.92
CA ARG A 209 -10.41 -2.39 -16.76
C ARG A 209 -10.96 -0.98 -16.61
N SER A 210 -10.95 -0.44 -15.39
CA SER A 210 -11.49 0.85 -15.01
C SER A 210 -10.96 1.26 -13.65
N VAL A 211 -10.09 2.26 -13.66
CA VAL A 211 -9.54 2.91 -12.47
C VAL A 211 -10.66 3.39 -11.52
N TRP A 212 -11.73 3.97 -12.07
CA TRP A 212 -12.88 4.42 -11.28
C TRP A 212 -13.61 3.28 -10.54
N LYS A 213 -13.84 2.14 -11.22
CA LYS A 213 -14.48 0.98 -10.57
C LYS A 213 -13.61 0.39 -9.47
N SER A 214 -12.30 0.36 -9.68
CA SER A 214 -11.36 -0.03 -8.62
C SER A 214 -11.43 0.94 -7.44
N SER A 215 -11.46 2.25 -7.70
CA SER A 215 -11.61 3.30 -6.68
C SER A 215 -12.81 3.06 -5.80
N LEU A 216 -13.98 2.95 -6.42
CA LEU A 216 -15.24 2.79 -5.70
C LEU A 216 -15.23 1.48 -4.89
N PHE A 217 -14.71 0.40 -5.46
CA PHE A 217 -14.61 -0.88 -4.78
C PHE A 217 -13.74 -0.81 -3.52
N VAL A 218 -12.52 -0.27 -3.64
CA VAL A 218 -11.60 -0.13 -2.49
C VAL A 218 -12.14 0.88 -1.48
N ALA A 219 -12.74 1.98 -1.93
CA ALA A 219 -13.36 2.98 -1.06
C ALA A 219 -14.49 2.38 -0.21
N VAL A 220 -15.41 1.63 -0.82
CA VAL A 220 -16.53 1.01 -0.11
C VAL A 220 -16.02 0.05 0.97
N ILE A 221 -15.10 -0.84 0.62
CA ILE A 221 -14.57 -1.82 1.58
C ILE A 221 -13.74 -1.12 2.66
N GLY A 222 -12.85 -0.19 2.28
CA GLY A 222 -12.01 0.54 3.21
C GLY A 222 -12.80 1.38 4.21
N VAL A 223 -13.85 2.07 3.74
CA VAL A 223 -14.75 2.86 4.62
C VAL A 223 -15.55 1.95 5.55
N ILE A 224 -16.13 0.85 5.06
CA ILE A 224 -16.87 -0.09 5.91
C ILE A 224 -15.94 -0.67 6.98
N THR A 225 -14.75 -1.15 6.60
CA THR A 225 -13.77 -1.70 7.55
C THR A 225 -13.34 -0.66 8.59
N LEU A 226 -13.13 0.59 8.18
CA LEU A 226 -12.80 1.68 9.11
C LEU A 226 -13.95 1.98 10.07
N LEU A 227 -15.19 2.10 9.57
CA LEU A 227 -16.35 2.40 10.40
C LEU A 227 -16.63 1.28 11.42
N VAL A 228 -16.49 0.03 11.01
CA VAL A 228 -16.61 -1.13 11.91
C VAL A 228 -15.50 -1.10 12.97
N GLY A 229 -14.27 -0.76 12.58
CA GLY A 229 -13.17 -0.57 13.53
C GLY A 229 -13.42 0.56 14.53
N ILE A 230 -13.92 1.70 14.05
CA ILE A 230 -14.28 2.85 14.90
C ILE A 230 -15.40 2.47 15.88
N LEU A 231 -16.40 1.70 15.42
CA LEU A 231 -17.46 1.22 16.29
C LEU A 231 -16.90 0.41 17.46
N PHE A 232 -15.95 -0.50 17.22
CA PHE A 232 -15.38 -1.32 18.30
C PHE A 232 -14.59 -0.52 19.34
N ILE A 233 -13.90 0.55 18.94
CA ILE A 233 -13.15 1.39 19.89
C ILE A 233 -14.01 2.41 20.64
N SER A 234 -15.29 2.51 20.28
CA SER A 234 -16.28 3.43 20.85
C SER A 234 -17.26 2.73 21.80
N LEU A 235 -17.20 1.40 21.90
CA LEU A 235 -18.00 0.55 22.80
C LEU A 235 -17.23 0.28 24.09
#